data_AF-G9QKK3-F1
#
_entry.id   AF-G9QKK3-F1
#
_cell.length_a   1.000
_cell.length_b   1.000
_cell.length_c   1.000
_cell.angle_alpha   90.00
_cell.angle_beta   90.00
_cell.angle_gamma   90.00
#
_symmetry.space_group_name_H-M   'P 1'
#
loop_
_entity.id
_entity.type
_entity.pdbx_description
1 polymer ?
#
loop_
_entity_poly.entity_id
_entity_poly.type
_entity_poly.pdbx_seq_one_letter_code
_entity_poly.pdbx_strand_id
1 'polypeptide(L)'
;MNPQVDRSKPLHENKDVLNVEYEIIQDIGSGINYKKKGLRQLIKMINNKEVDKIVVFHKDRLLRFGFELVEYMANLNGCEIEVLDSTEKTDEQELVEDLIQIVTVFSCRLQGKRANKTRKLVDELIEENEELLNDKVNKRDVETK
;
A
#
# COMPACT_ATOMS: atom_id res chain seq x y z
N MET A 1 38.98 -13.29 -8.46
CA MET A 1 38.33 -12.60 -9.59
C MET A 1 36.92 -12.30 -9.10
N ASN A 2 36.64 -11.05 -8.70
CA ASN A 2 35.32 -10.72 -8.13
C ASN A 2 34.28 -10.68 -9.25
N PRO A 3 33.15 -11.41 -9.14
CA PRO A 3 32.09 -11.31 -10.12
C PRO A 3 31.42 -9.93 -9.99
N GLN A 4 31.33 -9.21 -11.10
CA GLN A 4 30.54 -7.98 -11.17
C GLN A 4 29.06 -8.38 -11.29
N VAL A 5 28.24 -7.97 -10.33
CA VAL A 5 26.78 -8.17 -10.38
C VAL A 5 26.20 -7.12 -11.31
N ASP A 6 25.81 -7.56 -12.51
CA ASP A 6 25.06 -6.76 -13.47
C ASP A 6 23.64 -6.51 -12.93
N ARG A 7 23.31 -5.24 -12.66
CA ARG A 7 22.04 -4.79 -12.06
C ARG A 7 20.91 -4.63 -13.07
N SER A 8 21.09 -5.06 -14.32
CA SER A 8 20.12 -4.85 -15.40
C SER A 8 19.09 -5.98 -15.56
N LYS A 9 19.15 -7.05 -14.76
CA LYS A 9 18.21 -8.17 -14.88
C LYS A 9 17.01 -8.06 -13.92
N PRO A 10 15.77 -8.24 -14.41
CA PRO A 10 14.58 -8.22 -13.57
C PRO A 10 14.60 -9.38 -12.57
N LEU A 11 14.06 -9.16 -11.36
CA LEU A 11 14.03 -10.09 -10.22
C LEU A 11 13.39 -11.47 -10.50
N HIS A 12 12.89 -11.72 -11.70
CA HIS A 12 12.20 -12.96 -12.06
C HIS A 12 13.11 -14.15 -12.38
N GLU A 13 14.44 -13.96 -12.38
CA GLU A 13 15.40 -15.01 -12.82
C GLU A 13 16.44 -15.41 -11.76
N ASN A 14 16.08 -15.37 -10.47
CA ASN A 14 16.86 -16.03 -9.40
C ASN A 14 15.97 -17.04 -8.65
N LYS A 15 15.67 -18.17 -9.30
CA LYS A 15 15.00 -19.31 -8.66
C LYS A 15 15.92 -20.14 -7.75
N ASP A 16 17.23 -19.86 -7.75
CA ASP A 16 18.24 -20.78 -7.20
C ASP A 16 18.90 -20.32 -5.89
N VAL A 17 18.37 -19.32 -5.17
CA VAL A 17 19.00 -18.85 -3.91
C VAL A 17 18.15 -19.08 -2.66
N LEU A 18 16.85 -19.35 -2.78
CA LEU A 18 15.98 -19.69 -1.65
C LEU A 18 14.98 -20.76 -2.11
N ASN A 19 15.22 -22.02 -1.72
CA ASN A 19 14.31 -23.15 -1.96
C ASN A 19 13.08 -23.04 -1.04
N VAL A 20 12.34 -21.94 -1.17
CA VAL A 20 11.16 -21.59 -0.37
C VAL A 20 9.98 -21.59 -1.33
N GLU A 21 9.02 -22.48 -1.08
CA GLU A 21 7.76 -22.50 -1.81
C GLU A 21 6.94 -21.27 -1.40
N TYR A 22 6.48 -20.49 -2.37
CA TYR A 22 5.73 -19.26 -2.10
C TYR A 22 4.49 -19.17 -2.99
N GLU A 23 3.44 -18.55 -2.46
CA GLU A 23 2.22 -18.20 -3.19
C GLU A 23 2.08 -16.68 -3.29
N ILE A 24 1.73 -16.17 -4.47
CA ILE A 24 1.48 -14.74 -4.67
C ILE A 24 -0.03 -14.49 -4.59
N ILE A 25 -0.45 -13.72 -3.58
CA ILE A 25 -1.82 -13.24 -3.46
C ILE A 25 -1.90 -11.79 -3.94
N GLN A 26 -2.82 -11.50 -4.87
CA GLN A 26 -3.04 -10.16 -5.39
C GLN A 26 -4.51 -9.77 -5.25
N ASP A 27 -4.77 -8.52 -4.87
CA ASP A 27 -6.10 -7.93 -4.88
C ASP A 27 -6.08 -6.54 -5.52
N ILE A 28 -7.20 -6.19 -6.15
CA ILE A 28 -7.45 -4.86 -6.68
C ILE A 28 -8.49 -4.17 -5.79
N GLY A 29 -8.15 -2.98 -5.31
CA GLY A 29 -9.06 -2.15 -4.52
C GLY A 29 -8.35 -1.40 -3.40
N SER A 30 -9.09 -0.53 -2.74
CA SER A 30 -8.58 0.29 -1.64
C SER A 30 -8.09 -0.55 -0.45
N GLY A 31 -7.04 -0.08 0.23
CA GLY A 31 -6.48 -0.67 1.45
C GLY A 31 -7.45 -0.69 2.64
N ILE A 32 -8.60 0.00 2.55
CA ILE A 32 -9.68 -0.02 3.56
C ILE A 32 -10.84 -0.96 3.18
N ASN A 33 -10.69 -1.75 2.11
CA ASN A 33 -11.65 -2.77 1.71
C ASN A 33 -11.30 -4.15 2.31
N TYR A 34 -11.93 -4.48 3.44
CA TYR A 34 -11.76 -5.78 4.10
C TYR A 34 -12.50 -6.95 3.42
N LYS A 35 -13.25 -6.70 2.34
CA LYS A 35 -13.96 -7.73 1.57
C LYS A 35 -13.18 -8.20 0.34
N LYS A 36 -11.91 -7.81 0.21
CA LYS A 36 -10.97 -8.30 -0.81
C LYS A 36 -10.86 -9.84 -0.75
N LYS A 37 -10.76 -10.50 -1.91
CA LYS A 37 -10.78 -11.97 -1.99
C LYS A 37 -9.46 -12.54 -1.48
N GLY A 38 -8.34 -11.96 -1.91
CA GLY A 38 -7.01 -12.35 -1.46
C GLY A 38 -6.81 -12.11 0.04
N LEU A 39 -7.26 -10.97 0.58
CA LEU A 39 -7.21 -10.73 2.04
C LEU A 39 -7.97 -11.82 2.84
N ARG A 40 -9.18 -12.21 2.39
CA ARG A 40 -9.92 -13.30 3.06
C ARG A 40 -9.21 -14.65 2.93
N GLN A 41 -8.62 -14.93 1.77
CA GLN A 41 -7.82 -16.13 1.55
C GLN A 41 -6.62 -16.14 2.50
N LEU A 42 -5.87 -15.05 2.57
CA LEU A 42 -4.72 -14.89 3.45
C LEU A 42 -5.09 -15.13 4.92
N ILE A 43 -6.15 -14.48 5.41
CA ILE A 43 -6.63 -14.68 6.80
C ILE A 43 -7.01 -16.14 7.05
N LYS A 44 -7.64 -16.81 6.07
CA LYS A 44 -7.98 -18.23 6.19
C LYS A 44 -6.73 -19.10 6.29
N MET A 45 -5.71 -18.84 5.45
CA MET A 45 -4.45 -19.58 5.47
C MET A 45 -3.69 -19.37 6.79
N ILE A 46 -3.66 -18.14 7.32
CA ILE A 46 -3.11 -17.83 8.66
C ILE A 46 -3.83 -18.67 9.73
N ASN A 47 -5.16 -18.65 9.74
CA ASN A 47 -5.95 -19.36 10.76
C ASN A 47 -5.84 -20.89 10.65
N ASN A 48 -5.59 -21.40 9.44
CA ASN A 48 -5.34 -22.82 9.20
C ASN A 48 -3.89 -23.23 9.46
N LYS A 49 -3.00 -22.27 9.79
CA LYS A 49 -1.55 -22.49 9.94
C LYS A 49 -0.90 -23.08 8.69
N GLU A 50 -1.37 -22.64 7.53
CA GLU A 50 -0.85 -23.04 6.21
C GLU A 50 0.28 -22.11 5.73
N VAL A 51 0.59 -21.05 6.49
CA VAL A 51 1.57 -20.02 6.12
C VAL A 51 2.44 -19.68 7.32
N ASP A 52 3.75 -19.83 7.16
CA ASP A 52 4.74 -19.50 8.18
C ASP A 52 5.17 -18.02 8.12
N LYS A 53 5.19 -17.44 6.92
CA LYS A 53 5.66 -16.07 6.69
C LYS A 53 4.87 -15.37 5.57
N ILE A 54 4.53 -14.12 5.81
CA ILE A 54 3.89 -13.21 4.85
C ILE A 54 4.88 -12.10 4.54
N VAL A 55 5.15 -11.87 3.26
CA VAL A 55 6.03 -10.78 2.82
C VAL A 55 5.19 -9.72 2.11
N VAL A 56 5.28 -8.48 2.56
CA VAL A 56 4.60 -7.34 1.94
C VAL A 56 5.61 -6.23 1.65
N PHE A 57 5.40 -5.50 0.55
CA PHE A 57 6.30 -4.42 0.20
C PHE A 57 6.16 -3.24 1.18
N HIS A 58 4.93 -2.82 1.49
CA HIS A 58 4.63 -1.83 2.54
C HIS A 58 3.39 -2.27 3.34
N LYS A 59 3.23 -1.76 4.57
CA LYS A 59 2.05 -2.01 5.41
C LYS A 59 0.73 -1.67 4.68
N ASP A 60 0.69 -0.50 4.06
CA ASP A 60 -0.49 0.00 3.33
C ASP A 60 -0.91 -0.87 2.13
N ARG A 61 -0.01 -1.70 1.60
CA ARG A 61 -0.33 -2.62 0.49
C ARG A 61 -1.20 -3.77 0.97
N LEU A 62 -1.05 -4.18 2.23
CA LEU A 62 -1.90 -5.16 2.86
C LEU A 62 -3.23 -4.52 3.27
N LEU A 63 -3.14 -3.54 4.18
CA LEU A 63 -4.25 -2.82 4.77
C LEU A 63 -3.79 -1.42 5.17
N ARG A 64 -4.67 -0.43 4.97
CA ARG A 64 -4.39 0.95 5.40
C ARG A 64 -4.67 1.14 6.90
N PHE A 65 -5.71 0.49 7.41
CA PHE A 65 -6.03 0.48 8.84
C PHE A 65 -6.13 -0.97 9.32
N GLY A 66 -5.76 -1.20 10.58
CA GLY A 66 -5.85 -2.53 11.20
C GLY A 66 -4.78 -3.50 10.73
N PHE A 67 -3.64 -2.99 10.24
CA PHE A 67 -2.46 -3.83 9.99
C PHE A 67 -2.03 -4.55 11.26
N GLU A 68 -1.97 -3.83 12.39
CA GLU A 68 -1.60 -4.32 13.71
C GLU A 68 -2.52 -5.45 14.18
N LEU A 69 -3.80 -5.38 13.81
CA LEU A 69 -4.76 -6.45 14.13
C LEU A 69 -4.44 -7.72 13.33
N VAL A 70 -4.10 -7.59 12.05
CA VAL A 70 -3.70 -8.73 11.21
C VAL A 70 -2.36 -9.30 11.65
N GLU A 71 -1.39 -8.45 11.97
CA GLU A 71 -0.10 -8.83 12.54
C GLU A 71 -0.28 -9.59 13.86
N TYR A 72 -1.12 -9.09 14.76
CA TYR A 72 -1.44 -9.80 16.01
C TYR A 72 -2.08 -11.17 15.75
N MET A 73 -3.04 -11.27 14.83
CA MET A 73 -3.64 -12.56 14.45
C MET A 73 -2.64 -13.52 13.81
N ALA A 74 -1.72 -13.02 12.99
CA ALA A 74 -0.66 -13.81 12.39
C ALA A 74 0.27 -14.37 13.47
N ASN A 75 0.73 -13.52 14.39
CA ASN A 75 1.59 -13.90 15.50
C ASN A 75 0.94 -14.96 16.40
N LEU A 76 -0.35 -14.86 16.70
CA LEU A 76 -1.09 -15.88 17.47
C LEU A 76 -1.11 -17.24 16.79
N ASN A 77 -1.05 -17.28 15.46
CA ASN A 77 -1.04 -18.50 14.67
C ASN A 77 0.37 -18.97 14.29
N GLY A 78 1.42 -18.31 14.79
CA GLY A 78 2.82 -18.65 14.48
C GLY A 78 3.28 -18.18 13.10
N CYS A 79 2.61 -17.18 12.52
CA CYS A 79 2.93 -16.60 11.23
C CYS A 79 3.60 -15.23 11.41
N GLU A 80 4.76 -15.01 10.77
CA GLU A 80 5.49 -13.73 10.79
C GLU A 80 5.10 -12.87 9.59
N ILE A 81 4.93 -11.55 9.78
CA ILE A 81 4.75 -10.60 8.68
C ILE A 81 6.02 -9.76 8.52
N GLU A 82 6.67 -9.87 7.35
CA GLU A 82 7.87 -9.13 6.99
C GLU A 82 7.53 -8.02 5.99
N VAL A 83 7.90 -6.78 6.32
CA VAL A 83 7.72 -5.60 5.47
C VAL A 83 9.05 -5.24 4.82
N LEU A 84 9.14 -5.31 3.50
CA LEU A 84 10.41 -5.14 2.76
C LEU A 84 10.84 -3.67 2.65
N ASP A 85 9.89 -2.77 2.46
CA ASP A 85 10.15 -1.36 2.27
C ASP A 85 9.56 -0.56 3.43
N SER A 86 10.47 -0.18 4.33
CA SER A 86 10.23 0.70 5.47
C SER A 86 10.58 2.16 5.16
N THR A 87 10.60 2.56 3.88
CA THR A 87 10.77 3.98 3.53
C THR A 87 9.69 4.79 4.22
N GLU A 88 10.13 5.59 5.20
CA GLU A 88 9.25 6.40 6.03
C GLU A 88 8.67 7.53 5.17
N LYS A 89 7.34 7.56 5.04
CA LYS A 89 6.64 8.78 4.63
C LYS A 89 6.58 9.73 5.83
N THR A 90 6.40 11.01 5.58
CA THR A 90 6.12 11.92 6.69
C THR A 90 4.73 11.65 7.23
N ASP A 91 4.54 11.79 8.55
CA ASP A 91 3.23 11.64 9.20
C ASP A 91 2.12 12.44 8.48
N GLU A 92 2.46 13.66 8.01
CA GLU A 92 1.54 14.51 7.25
C GLU A 92 1.10 13.87 5.93
N GLN A 93 2.02 13.26 5.18
CA GLN A 93 1.70 12.61 3.90
C GLN A 93 0.79 11.39 4.11
N GLU A 94 1.07 10.57 5.13
CA GLU A 94 0.23 9.41 5.47
C GLU A 94 -1.19 9.84 5.84
N LEU A 95 -1.32 10.86 6.70
CA LEU A 95 -2.62 11.39 7.12
C LEU A 95 -3.45 11.94 5.95
N VAL A 96 -2.80 12.65 5.00
CA VAL A 96 -3.49 13.17 3.81
C VAL A 96 -3.95 12.02 2.90
N GLU A 97 -3.09 11.02 2.65
CA GLU A 97 -3.47 9.85 1.86
C GLU A 97 -4.65 9.08 2.49
N ASP A 98 -4.63 8.92 3.81
CA ASP A 98 -5.68 8.26 4.58
C ASP A 98 -7.00 9.00 4.47
N LEU A 99 -6.97 10.32 4.63
CA LEU A 99 -8.15 11.16 4.47
C LEU A 99 -8.74 11.04 3.06
N ILE A 100 -7.89 11.08 2.02
CA ILE A 100 -8.33 10.91 0.63
C ILE A 100 -8.98 9.53 0.44
N GLN A 101 -8.41 8.46 0.99
CA GLN A 101 -8.98 7.11 0.90
C GLN A 101 -10.35 7.02 1.59
N ILE A 102 -10.47 7.59 2.79
CA ILE A 102 -11.72 7.66 3.55
C ILE A 102 -12.78 8.40 2.72
N VAL A 103 -12.47 9.64 2.31
CA VAL A 103 -13.38 10.47 1.51
C VAL A 103 -13.79 9.75 0.24
N THR A 104 -12.86 9.12 -0.47
CA THR A 104 -13.15 8.38 -1.71
C THR A 104 -14.15 7.25 -1.47
N VAL A 105 -13.94 6.42 -0.44
CA VAL A 105 -14.84 5.30 -0.15
C VAL A 105 -16.21 5.77 0.31
N PHE A 106 -16.27 6.79 1.17
CA PHE A 106 -17.55 7.39 1.58
C PHE A 106 -18.27 8.01 0.39
N SER A 107 -17.54 8.71 -0.47
CA SER A 107 -18.07 9.31 -1.69
C SER A 107 -18.63 8.25 -2.63
N CYS A 108 -17.91 7.16 -2.88
CA CYS A 108 -18.41 6.05 -3.71
C CYS A 108 -19.69 5.42 -3.13
N ARG A 109 -19.75 5.23 -1.81
CA ARG A 109 -20.92 4.69 -1.12
C ARG A 109 -22.12 5.64 -1.17
N LEU A 110 -21.90 6.93 -0.94
CA LEU A 110 -22.93 7.97 -1.00
C LEU A 110 -23.44 8.18 -2.43
N GLN A 111 -22.57 8.01 -3.42
CA GLN A 111 -22.86 8.18 -4.84
C GLN A 111 -23.37 6.92 -5.54
N GLY A 112 -23.93 5.94 -4.82
CA GLY A 112 -24.61 4.78 -5.44
C GLY A 112 -25.68 5.12 -6.50
N LYS A 113 -25.96 6.41 -6.75
CA LYS A 113 -26.76 6.94 -7.87
C LYS A 113 -26.17 8.15 -8.65
N ARG A 114 -24.96 8.69 -8.34
CA ARG A 114 -24.42 9.94 -8.97
C ARG A 114 -22.88 10.04 -9.06
N ALA A 115 -22.21 8.98 -9.49
CA ALA A 115 -20.74 8.82 -9.52
C ALA A 115 -19.90 9.93 -10.21
N ASN A 116 -20.51 10.83 -10.99
CA ASN A 116 -19.79 11.90 -11.71
C ASN A 116 -19.51 13.14 -10.86
N LYS A 117 -20.30 13.40 -9.80
CA LYS A 117 -20.19 14.67 -9.07
C LYS A 117 -19.06 14.68 -8.04
N THR A 118 -18.76 13.54 -7.42
CA THR A 118 -17.62 13.50 -6.50
C THR A 118 -16.32 13.09 -7.15
N ARG A 119 -16.33 12.46 -8.33
CA ARG A 119 -15.09 12.39 -9.15
C ARG A 119 -14.55 13.80 -9.38
N LYS A 120 -15.42 14.72 -9.84
CA LYS A 120 -15.07 16.14 -9.98
C LYS A 120 -14.55 16.79 -8.70
N LEU A 121 -15.18 16.57 -7.55
CA LEU A 121 -14.70 17.14 -6.28
C LEU A 121 -13.35 16.56 -5.84
N VAL A 122 -13.10 15.27 -6.09
CA VAL A 122 -11.79 14.66 -5.78
C VAL A 122 -10.73 15.17 -6.75
N ASP A 123 -11.06 15.30 -8.04
CA ASP A 123 -10.17 15.84 -9.05
C ASP A 123 -9.84 17.33 -8.74
N GLU A 124 -10.83 18.15 -8.37
CA GLU A 124 -10.64 19.55 -7.93
C GLU A 124 -9.73 19.65 -6.69
N LEU A 125 -9.90 18.77 -5.69
CA LEU A 125 -9.04 18.74 -4.50
C LEU A 125 -7.61 18.29 -4.81
N ILE A 126 -7.42 17.41 -5.80
CA ILE A 126 -6.09 16.98 -6.25
C ILE A 126 -5.42 18.11 -7.03
N GLU A 127 -6.13 18.77 -7.94
CA GLU A 127 -5.64 19.92 -8.73
C GLU A 127 -5.27 21.11 -7.82
N GLU A 128 -6.11 21.46 -6.84
CA GLU A 128 -5.78 22.51 -5.85
C GLU A 128 -4.51 22.18 -5.07
N ASN A 129 -4.29 20.90 -4.76
CA ASN A 129 -3.11 20.47 -4.02
C ASN A 129 -1.84 20.49 -4.89
N GLU A 130 -1.94 20.19 -6.19
CA GLU A 130 -0.84 20.33 -7.15
C GLU A 130 -0.47 21.81 -7.40
N GLU A 131 -1.45 22.70 -7.46
CA GLU A 131 -1.21 24.16 -7.55
C GLU A 131 -0.51 24.70 -6.29
N LEU A 132 -0.94 24.28 -5.09
CA LEU A 132 -0.30 24.65 -3.83
C LEU A 132 1.14 24.13 -3.69
N LEU A 133 1.46 22.98 -4.29
CA LEU A 133 2.81 22.44 -4.35
C LEU A 133 3.69 23.23 -5.33
N ASN A 134 3.14 23.62 -6.48
CA ASN A 134 3.85 24.44 -7.48
C ASN A 134 4.14 25.85 -6.98
N ASP A 135 3.22 26.48 -6.25
CA ASP A 135 3.43 27.80 -5.64
C ASP A 135 4.51 27.77 -4.53
N LYS A 136 4.62 26.66 -3.79
CA LYS A 136 5.69 26.46 -2.79
C LYS A 136 7.06 26.17 -3.43
N VAL A 137 7.12 25.61 -4.63
CA VAL A 137 8.37 25.46 -5.40
C VAL A 137 8.82 26.82 -5.92
N ASN A 138 7.90 27.61 -6.50
CA ASN A 138 8.21 28.91 -7.08
C ASN A 138 8.64 29.96 -6.02
N LYS A 139 8.14 29.88 -4.79
CA LYS A 139 8.60 30.74 -3.67
C LYS A 139 10.02 30.41 -3.18
N ARG A 140 10.43 29.14 -3.19
CA ARG A 140 11.78 28.73 -2.73
C ARG A 140 12.89 29.19 -3.68
N ASP A 141 12.59 29.32 -4.97
CA ASP A 141 13.53 29.85 -5.97
C ASP A 141 13.73 31.37 -5.87
N VAL A 142 12.82 32.10 -5.20
CA VAL A 142 12.88 33.57 -5.05
C VAL A 142 13.68 33.98 -3.80
N GLU A 143 13.72 33.17 -2.74
CA GLU A 143 14.48 33.47 -1.51
C GLU A 143 15.99 33.13 -1.59
N THR A 144 16.47 32.57 -2.70
CA THR A 144 17.88 32.18 -2.87
C THR A 144 18.68 33.14 -3.80
N LYS A 145 18.21 34.37 -4.01
CA LYS A 145 18.93 35.40 -4.79
C LYS A 145 19.21 36.67 -3.99
#